data_AF-A0A7V5RII9-F1
#
_entry.id   AF-A0A7V5RII9-F1
#
_cell.length_a   1.000
_cell.length_b   1.000
_cell.length_c   1.000
_cell.angle_alpha   90.00
_cell.angle_beta   90.00
_cell.angle_gamma   90.00
#
_symmetry.space_group_name_H-M   'P 1'
#
loop_
_entity.id
_entity.type
_entity.pdbx_description
1 polymer ?
#
loop_
_entity_poly.entity_id
_entity_poly.type
_entity_poly.pdbx_seq_one_letter_code
_entity_poly.pdbx_strand_id
1 'polypeptide(L)'
;MMHSETIDRLAVQSVRSHTDQRGYILGVVLIFFLVFTLLGLAFIRMADLEGISALKHAHKSRAYYYAAAGIHKGLWRLNSIGKAAASFSDSMATVVFDSTSNTLTATSSVGAVSQAIRATLVKQSVWKVQKWQDW
;
A
#
# COMPACT_ATOMS: atom_id res chain seq x y z
N MET A 1 -50.76 -49.08 44.09
CA MET A 1 -49.72 -49.53 43.12
C MET A 1 -49.49 -48.54 41.96
N MET A 2 -50.40 -47.60 41.68
CA MET A 2 -50.29 -46.63 40.56
C MET A 2 -49.42 -45.38 40.81
N HIS A 3 -48.84 -45.18 42.00
CA HIS A 3 -48.11 -43.95 42.34
C HIS A 3 -46.60 -44.00 42.08
N SER A 4 -46.05 -45.19 41.78
CA SER A 4 -44.60 -45.38 41.59
C SER A 4 -44.13 -45.03 40.17
N GLU A 5 -44.96 -45.22 39.15
CA GLU A 5 -44.56 -45.06 37.75
C GLU A 5 -44.45 -43.60 37.31
N THR A 6 -45.14 -42.68 37.99
CA THR A 6 -45.11 -41.25 37.67
C THR A 6 -43.80 -40.59 38.07
N ILE A 7 -43.15 -41.06 39.14
CA ILE A 7 -41.88 -40.49 39.63
C ILE A 7 -40.72 -40.88 38.72
N ASP A 8 -40.68 -42.13 38.25
CA ASP A 8 -39.63 -42.59 37.33
C ASP A 8 -39.68 -41.89 35.97
N ARG A 9 -40.88 -41.57 35.47
CA ARG A 9 -41.01 -40.84 34.19
C ARG A 9 -40.49 -39.41 34.27
N LEU A 10 -40.65 -38.74 35.42
CA LEU A 10 -40.15 -37.38 35.62
C LEU A 10 -38.61 -37.34 35.74
N ALA A 11 -38.02 -38.36 36.39
CA ALA A 11 -36.56 -38.47 36.51
C ALA A 11 -35.88 -38.75 35.14
N VAL A 12 -36.49 -39.58 34.29
CA VAL A 12 -35.94 -39.87 32.95
C VAL A 12 -36.03 -38.65 32.02
N GLN A 13 -37.06 -37.80 32.18
CA GLN A 13 -37.21 -36.59 31.36
C GLN A 13 -36.23 -35.47 31.76
N SER A 14 -35.92 -35.32 33.05
CA SER A 14 -34.96 -34.30 33.51
C SER A 14 -33.51 -34.64 33.11
N VAL A 15 -33.13 -35.92 33.12
CA VAL A 15 -31.78 -36.35 32.71
C VAL A 15 -31.53 -36.15 31.21
N ARG A 16 -32.56 -36.30 30.36
CA ARG A 16 -32.44 -36.07 28.91
C ARG A 16 -32.25 -34.58 28.57
N SER A 17 -32.95 -33.66 29.24
CA SER A 17 -32.80 -32.22 28.95
C SER A 17 -31.43 -31.65 29.34
N HIS A 18 -30.80 -32.19 30.40
CA HIS A 18 -29.46 -31.77 30.83
C HIS A 18 -28.35 -32.26 29.90
N THR A 19 -28.57 -33.33 29.13
CA THR A 19 -27.57 -33.87 28.21
C THR A 19 -27.54 -33.09 26.89
N ASP A 20 -28.71 -32.64 26.40
CA ASP A 20 -28.81 -31.77 25.21
C ASP A 20 -28.17 -30.39 25.40
N GLN A 21 -28.26 -29.81 26.61
CA GLN A 21 -27.63 -28.51 26.91
C GLN A 21 -26.09 -28.57 26.86
N ARG A 22 -25.49 -29.74 27.15
CA ARG A 22 -24.02 -29.91 27.14
C ARG A 22 -23.45 -30.02 25.72
N GLY A 23 -24.20 -30.59 24.78
CA GLY A 23 -23.79 -30.70 23.37
C GLY A 23 -23.77 -29.34 22.66
N TYR A 24 -24.71 -28.47 22.98
CA TYR A 24 -24.80 -27.13 22.40
C TYR A 24 -23.60 -26.24 22.76
N ILE A 25 -23.11 -26.32 24.01
CA ILE A 25 -21.97 -25.52 24.49
C ILE A 25 -20.72 -25.83 23.65
N LEU A 26 -20.48 -27.10 23.32
CA LEU A 26 -19.33 -27.50 22.50
C LEU A 26 -19.40 -26.86 21.10
N GLY A 27 -20.59 -26.83 20.49
CA GLY A 27 -20.81 -26.19 19.18
C GLY A 27 -20.55 -24.68 19.21
N VAL A 28 -21.04 -23.99 20.24
CA VAL A 28 -20.81 -22.54 20.42
C VAL A 28 -19.33 -22.24 20.59
N VAL A 29 -18.62 -23.03 21.39
CA VAL A 29 -17.17 -22.86 21.59
C VAL A 29 -16.40 -23.07 20.28
N LEU A 30 -16.78 -24.07 19.48
CA LEU A 30 -16.13 -24.35 18.20
C LEU A 30 -16.33 -23.22 17.19
N ILE A 31 -17.55 -22.68 17.10
CA ILE A 31 -17.85 -21.49 16.28
C ILE A 31 -17.03 -20.29 16.77
N PHE A 32 -16.95 -20.09 18.08
CA PHE A 32 -16.16 -18.99 18.66
C PHE A 32 -14.67 -19.11 18.30
N PHE A 33 -14.09 -20.30 18.44
CA PHE A 33 -12.71 -20.57 18.03
C PHE A 33 -12.50 -20.33 16.53
N LEU A 34 -13.44 -20.74 15.70
CA LEU A 34 -13.38 -20.52 14.25
C LEU A 34 -13.35 -19.02 13.93
N VAL A 35 -14.25 -18.24 14.52
CA VAL A 35 -14.31 -16.78 14.34
C VAL A 35 -13.02 -16.12 14.81
N PHE A 36 -12.50 -16.50 15.99
CA PHE A 36 -11.23 -15.98 16.50
C PHE A 36 -10.05 -16.30 15.60
N THR A 37 -10.01 -17.50 15.03
CA THR A 37 -8.93 -17.91 14.11
C THR A 37 -8.98 -17.10 12.81
N LEU A 38 -10.19 -16.86 12.26
CA LEU A 38 -10.37 -16.03 11.07
C LEU A 38 -9.98 -14.58 11.33
N LEU A 39 -10.35 -14.02 12.49
CA LEU A 39 -9.94 -12.67 12.90
C LEU A 39 -8.43 -12.57 13.07
N GLY A 40 -7.81 -13.54 13.75
CA GLY A 40 -6.34 -13.59 13.91
C GLY A 40 -5.62 -13.62 12.56
N LEU A 41 -6.10 -14.42 11.61
CA LEU A 41 -5.53 -14.47 10.26
C LEU A 41 -5.72 -13.15 9.51
N ALA A 42 -6.88 -12.51 9.64
CA ALA A 42 -7.15 -11.20 9.02
C ALA A 42 -6.19 -10.12 9.54
N PHE A 43 -5.92 -10.08 10.85
CA PHE A 43 -4.99 -9.11 11.43
C PHE A 43 -3.54 -9.33 10.95
N ILE A 44 -3.09 -10.58 10.85
CA ILE A 44 -1.75 -10.89 10.32
C ILE A 44 -1.63 -10.40 8.87
N ARG A 45 -2.66 -10.67 8.04
CA ARG A 45 -2.67 -10.22 6.64
C ARG A 45 -2.68 -8.69 6.52
N MET A 46 -3.40 -8.01 7.39
CA MET A 46 -3.42 -6.54 7.40
C MET A 46 -2.05 -5.96 7.74
N ALA A 47 -1.36 -6.51 8.74
CA ALA A 47 -0.02 -6.08 9.11
C ALA A 47 1.00 -6.24 7.96
N ASP A 48 0.93 -7.35 7.22
CA ASP A 48 1.81 -7.58 6.05
C ASP A 48 1.55 -6.55 4.94
N LEU A 49 0.28 -6.24 4.66
CA LEU A 49 -0.09 -5.29 3.60
C LEU A 49 0.31 -3.85 3.94
N GLU A 50 0.25 -3.47 5.21
CA GLU A 50 0.70 -2.15 5.67
C GLU A 50 2.21 -1.98 5.47
N GLY A 51 3.01 -2.99 5.79
CA GLY A 51 4.47 -2.94 5.59
C GLY A 51 4.85 -2.77 4.12
N ILE A 52 4.21 -3.52 3.22
CA ILE A 52 4.44 -3.41 1.76
C ILE A 52 4.02 -2.03 1.25
N SER A 53 2.89 -1.51 1.72
CA SER A 53 2.39 -0.19 1.33
C SER A 53 3.33 0.92 1.79
N ALA A 54 3.80 0.86 3.04
CA ALA A 54 4.77 1.82 3.58
C ALA A 54 6.09 1.81 2.77
N LEU A 55 6.62 0.64 2.44
CA LEU A 55 7.81 0.52 1.61
C LEU A 55 7.61 1.09 0.21
N LYS A 56 6.45 0.83 -0.41
CA LYS A 56 6.08 1.40 -1.71
C LYS A 56 5.99 2.93 -1.66
N HIS A 57 5.43 3.50 -0.60
CA HIS A 57 5.39 4.95 -0.40
C HIS A 57 6.79 5.55 -0.25
N ALA A 58 7.66 4.90 0.53
CA ALA A 58 9.05 5.32 0.69
C ALA A 58 9.84 5.24 -0.64
N HIS A 59 9.61 4.20 -1.45
CA HIS A 59 10.21 4.09 -2.78
C HIS A 59 9.68 5.16 -3.74
N LYS A 60 8.37 5.44 -3.71
CA LYS A 60 7.75 6.49 -4.52
C LYS A 60 8.33 7.87 -4.19
N SER A 61 8.45 8.22 -2.91
CA SER A 61 9.01 9.51 -2.51
C SER A 61 10.49 9.61 -2.91
N ARG A 62 11.30 8.58 -2.68
CA ARG A 62 12.70 8.55 -3.11
C ARG A 62 12.85 8.70 -4.63
N ALA A 63 12.07 7.95 -5.42
CA ALA A 63 12.10 8.05 -6.87
C ALA A 63 11.72 9.46 -7.35
N TYR A 64 10.73 10.09 -6.71
CA TYR A 64 10.37 11.47 -7.00
C TYR A 64 11.52 12.44 -6.69
N TYR A 65 12.14 12.33 -5.51
CA TYR A 65 13.26 13.21 -5.13
C TYR A 65 14.45 13.07 -6.07
N TYR A 66 14.79 11.87 -6.50
CA TYR A 66 15.88 11.64 -7.46
C TYR A 66 15.55 12.18 -8.85
N ALA A 67 14.32 11.99 -9.34
CA ALA A 67 13.87 12.63 -10.58
C ALA A 67 13.94 14.17 -10.46
N ALA A 68 13.55 14.75 -9.33
CA ALA A 68 13.59 16.19 -9.11
C ALA A 68 15.03 16.72 -9.07
N ALA A 69 15.94 16.01 -8.41
CA ALA A 69 17.36 16.33 -8.42
C ALA A 69 17.95 16.23 -9.84
N GLY A 70 17.53 15.21 -10.61
CA GLY A 70 17.86 15.05 -12.03
C GLY A 70 17.45 16.27 -12.87
N ILE A 71 16.23 16.78 -12.69
CA ILE A 71 15.77 18.01 -13.35
C ILE A 71 16.68 19.20 -13.02
N HIS A 72 17.00 19.43 -11.74
CA HIS A 72 17.84 20.56 -11.34
C HIS A 72 19.25 20.46 -11.95
N LYS A 73 19.84 19.26 -11.93
CA LYS A 73 21.14 19.00 -12.54
C LYS A 73 21.10 19.16 -14.06
N GLY A 74 20.05 18.69 -14.71
CA GLY A 74 19.85 18.87 -16.16
C GLY A 74 19.64 20.32 -16.55
N LEU A 75 18.88 21.08 -15.76
CA LEU A 75 18.69 22.52 -15.96
C LEU A 75 20.02 23.28 -15.79
N TRP A 76 20.80 22.93 -14.77
CA TRP A 76 22.13 23.51 -14.59
C TRP A 76 23.05 23.20 -15.78
N ARG A 77 23.11 21.93 -16.23
CA ARG A 77 23.91 21.54 -17.41
C ARG A 77 23.46 22.26 -18.68
N LEU A 78 22.15 22.39 -18.87
CA LEU A 78 21.57 23.10 -19.99
C LEU A 78 21.99 24.58 -20.00
N ASN A 79 22.06 25.23 -18.82
CA ASN A 79 22.43 26.63 -18.69
C ASN A 79 23.96 26.86 -18.75
N SER A 80 24.74 25.99 -18.12
CA SER A 80 26.19 26.17 -17.96
C SER A 80 27.03 25.56 -19.09
N ILE A 81 26.57 24.48 -19.70
CA ILE A 81 27.31 23.73 -20.73
C ILE A 81 26.62 23.85 -22.09
N GLY A 82 25.29 23.77 -22.09
CA GLY A 82 24.46 23.90 -23.28
C GLY A 82 23.59 22.67 -23.56
N LYS A 83 22.80 22.75 -24.64
CA LYS A 83 21.76 21.78 -25.00
C LYS A 83 22.26 20.35 -25.19
N ALA A 84 23.45 20.17 -25.75
CA ALA A 84 24.01 18.85 -26.02
C ALA A 84 24.33 18.04 -24.74
N ALA A 85 24.57 18.71 -23.61
CA ALA A 85 24.91 18.08 -22.34
C ALA A 85 23.71 17.95 -21.37
N ALA A 86 22.52 18.41 -21.78
CA ALA A 86 21.32 18.41 -20.95
C ALA A 86 20.72 17.00 -20.80
N SER A 87 20.95 16.12 -21.77
CA SER A 87 20.61 14.70 -21.68
C SER A 87 21.74 13.93 -21.01
N PHE A 88 21.44 13.19 -19.95
CA PHE A 88 22.41 12.36 -19.24
C PHE A 88 21.72 11.24 -18.46
N SER A 89 22.48 10.23 -18.08
CA SER A 89 22.03 9.19 -17.16
C SER A 89 23.08 9.01 -16.08
N ASP A 90 22.64 8.92 -14.82
CA ASP A 90 23.48 8.56 -13.69
C ASP A 90 22.77 7.52 -12.80
N SER A 91 23.40 7.16 -11.68
CA SER A 91 22.86 6.15 -10.76
C SER A 91 21.57 6.57 -10.06
N MET A 92 21.16 7.84 -10.16
CA MET A 92 19.99 8.38 -9.48
C MET A 92 18.84 8.64 -10.47
N ALA A 93 19.14 9.20 -11.65
CA ALA A 93 18.12 9.52 -12.63
C ALA A 93 18.66 9.51 -14.07
N THR A 94 17.74 9.24 -15.00
CA THR A 94 17.95 9.45 -16.43
C THR A 94 17.19 10.69 -16.87
N VAL A 95 17.91 11.66 -17.43
CA VAL A 95 17.38 12.94 -17.90
C VAL A 95 17.50 13.00 -19.41
N VAL A 96 16.39 13.31 -20.08
CA VAL A 96 16.32 13.47 -21.53
C VAL A 96 15.83 14.86 -21.84
N PHE A 97 16.62 15.61 -22.60
CA PHE A 97 16.23 16.89 -23.16
C PHE A 97 15.69 16.71 -24.58
N ASP A 98 14.47 17.18 -24.82
CA ASP A 98 13.88 17.30 -26.15
C ASP A 98 13.96 18.76 -26.61
N SER A 99 14.81 19.01 -27.61
CA SER A 99 15.02 20.35 -28.18
C SER A 99 13.85 20.87 -29.00
N THR A 100 12.96 19.99 -29.47
CA THR A 100 11.79 20.35 -30.28
C THR A 100 10.72 20.94 -29.39
N SER A 101 10.41 20.25 -28.29
CA SER A 101 9.43 20.72 -27.30
C SER A 101 10.04 21.64 -26.23
N ASN A 102 11.37 21.80 -26.21
CA ASN A 102 12.13 22.45 -25.14
C ASN A 102 11.74 21.91 -23.75
N THR A 103 11.58 20.59 -23.65
CA THR A 103 11.24 19.92 -22.40
C THR A 103 12.42 19.11 -21.87
N LEU A 104 12.56 19.10 -20.55
CA LEU A 104 13.50 18.27 -19.82
C LEU A 104 12.69 17.23 -19.05
N THR A 105 12.90 15.95 -19.33
CA THR A 105 12.23 14.85 -18.63
C THR A 105 13.26 14.10 -17.80
N ALA A 106 13.08 14.04 -16.48
CA ALA A 106 13.90 13.22 -15.60
C ALA A 106 13.09 12.02 -15.11
N THR A 107 13.63 10.83 -15.25
CA THR A 107 13.03 9.58 -14.80
C THR A 107 13.95 8.91 -13.81
N SER A 108 13.41 8.47 -12.68
CA SER A 108 14.12 7.71 -11.66
C SER A 108 13.33 6.48 -11.28
N SER A 109 14.02 5.39 -10.97
CA SER A 109 13.42 4.16 -10.46
C SER A 109 14.06 3.73 -9.16
N VAL A 110 13.23 3.38 -8.18
CA VAL A 110 13.65 2.83 -6.89
C VAL A 110 12.80 1.58 -6.61
N GLY A 111 13.45 0.43 -6.60
CA GLY A 111 12.76 -0.87 -6.56
C GLY A 111 11.83 -1.04 -7.76
N ALA A 112 10.58 -1.44 -7.50
CA ALA A 112 9.55 -1.57 -8.54
C ALA A 112 8.80 -0.27 -8.88
N VAL A 113 9.18 0.87 -8.27
CA VAL A 113 8.52 2.16 -8.51
C VAL A 113 9.35 3.00 -9.47
N SER A 114 8.69 3.57 -10.48
CA SER A 114 9.27 4.57 -11.38
C SER A 114 8.51 5.89 -11.25
N GLN A 115 9.24 6.99 -11.29
CA GLN A 115 8.69 8.34 -11.30
C GLN A 115 9.37 9.15 -12.39
N ALA A 116 8.57 9.92 -13.13
CA ALA A 116 9.05 10.83 -14.16
C ALA A 116 8.55 12.23 -13.86
N ILE A 117 9.46 13.20 -13.92
CA ILE A 117 9.16 14.63 -13.78
C ILE A 117 9.51 15.30 -15.10
N ARG A 118 8.66 16.22 -15.54
CA ARG A 118 8.87 17.00 -16.75
C ARG A 118 8.93 18.48 -16.40
N ALA A 119 9.91 19.17 -16.97
CA ALA A 119 10.05 20.62 -16.88
C ALA A 119 10.09 21.20 -18.29
N THR A 120 9.17 22.12 -18.59
CA THR A 120 9.13 22.83 -19.87
C THR A 120 9.86 24.15 -19.73
N LEU A 121 10.80 24.41 -20.62
CA LEU A 121 11.49 25.69 -20.67
C LEU A 121 10.60 26.69 -21.38
N VAL A 122 9.88 27.51 -20.61
CA VAL A 122 9.20 28.66 -21.16
C VAL A 122 10.23 29.78 -21.25
N LYS A 123 10.50 30.26 -22.46
CA LYS A 123 11.38 31.40 -22.72
C LYS A 123 10.70 32.65 -22.13
N GLN A 124 10.90 32.92 -20.84
CA GLN A 124 10.40 34.12 -20.17
C GLN A 124 11.57 34.98 -19.74
N SER A 125 11.50 36.28 -20.07
CA SER A 125 12.37 37.35 -19.57
C SER A 125 12.37 37.50 -18.04
N VAL A 126 11.63 36.67 -17.32
CA VAL A 126 11.58 36.57 -15.86
C VAL A 126 11.30 35.10 -15.50
N TRP A 127 12.19 34.47 -14.76
CA TRP A 127 12.07 33.07 -14.35
C TRP A 127 10.93 32.89 -13.33
N LYS A 128 9.85 32.21 -13.70
CA LYS A 128 8.82 31.73 -12.76
C LYS A 128 8.74 30.21 -12.82
N VAL A 129 9.07 29.56 -11.71
CA VAL A 129 8.83 28.12 -11.50
C VAL A 129 7.34 27.95 -11.26
N GLN A 130 6.61 27.51 -12.29
CA GLN A 130 5.19 27.21 -12.19
C GLN A 130 5.05 25.79 -11.61
N LYS A 131 4.52 25.68 -10.38
CA LYS A 131 4.19 24.40 -9.74
C LYS A 131 3.08 23.71 -10.54
N TRP A 132 3.27 22.42 -10.84
CA TRP A 132 2.31 21.60 -11.58
C TRP A 132 1.33 20.87 -10.65
N GLN A 133 0.11 20.69 -11.15
CA GLN A 133 -1.04 20.01 -10.54
C GLN A 133 -0.82 18.50 -10.42
N ASP A 134 -1.16 17.97 -9.26
CA ASP A 134 -1.29 16.54 -9.00
C ASP A 134 -2.57 16.00 -9.69
N TRP A 135 -2.45 14.85 -10.35
CA TRP A 135 -3.57 14.02 -10.83
C TRP A 135 -3.74 12.80 -9.93
#